data_AF-A0A954A3Q1-F1
#
_entry.id   AF-A0A954A3Q1-F1
#
_cell.length_a   1.000
_cell.length_b   1.000
_cell.length_c   1.000
_cell.angle_alpha   90.00
_cell.angle_beta   90.00
_cell.angle_gamma   90.00
#
_symmetry.space_group_name_H-M   'P 1'
#
loop_
_entity.id
_entity.type
_entity.pdbx_description
1 polymer ?
#
loop_
_entity_poly.entity_id
_entity_poly.type
_entity_poly.pdbx_seq_one_letter_code
_entity_poly.pdbx_strand_id
1 'polypeptide(L)'
;MRLRDLAGRRVCLLGFGREGSATLEVLQRAAVLQGEAAPRVSIADRQPIADVPCPVLSGPDYLRAIEDHDVVIRSPGVWDPRLELVAHKVTTPTNLLLAEAAQRGTTVVGVTGTKGKSTTSSLIHHLLVAAGRPARLLGNIGVPAITALLDPEALSEVLVLELSSFQ
;
A
#
# COMPACT_ATOMS: atom_id res chain seq x y z
N MET A 1 4.79 5.23 10.07
CA MET A 1 5.19 6.00 8.88
C MET A 1 3.92 6.37 8.13
N ARG A 2 3.76 7.65 7.81
CA ARG A 2 2.66 8.26 7.04
C ARG A 2 3.18 8.78 5.69
N LEU A 3 2.29 9.16 4.78
CA LEU A 3 2.66 9.69 3.47
C LEU A 3 3.54 10.94 3.57
N ARG A 4 3.23 11.85 4.49
CA ARG A 4 4.03 13.05 4.74
C ARG A 4 5.48 12.74 5.13
N ASP A 5 5.73 11.60 5.78
CA ASP A 5 7.07 11.20 6.23
C ASP A 5 7.95 10.72 5.06
N LEU A 6 7.37 10.60 3.85
CA LEU A 6 8.06 10.22 2.61
C LEU A 6 8.50 11.44 1.79
N ALA A 7 8.02 12.65 2.13
CA ALA A 7 8.26 13.84 1.34
C ALA A 7 9.77 14.09 1.12
N GLY A 8 10.18 14.26 -0.15
CA GLY A 8 11.58 14.48 -0.55
C GLY A 8 12.56 13.30 -0.37
N ARG A 9 12.13 12.19 0.23
CA ARG A 9 12.96 10.99 0.47
C ARG A 9 13.08 10.12 -0.76
N ARG A 10 14.13 9.29 -0.80
CA ARG A 10 14.30 8.23 -1.79
C ARG A 10 13.50 7.01 -1.34
N VAL A 11 12.49 6.65 -2.11
CA VAL A 11 11.55 5.57 -1.81
C VAL A 11 11.70 4.46 -2.85
N CYS A 12 11.99 3.24 -2.39
CA CYS A 12 12.00 2.06 -3.23
C CYS A 12 10.64 1.35 -3.13
N LEU A 13 9.94 1.16 -4.26
CA LEU A 13 8.83 0.22 -4.37
C LEU A 13 9.39 -1.16 -4.69
N LEU A 14 9.43 -2.03 -3.68
CA LEU A 14 9.99 -3.38 -3.83
C LEU A 14 8.87 -4.36 -4.21
N GLY A 15 8.83 -4.71 -5.49
CA GLY A 15 7.77 -5.46 -6.16
C GLY A 15 6.68 -4.52 -6.70
N PHE A 16 6.52 -4.48 -8.03
CA PHE A 16 5.60 -3.54 -8.68
C PHE A 16 4.19 -4.12 -8.80
N GLY A 17 4.02 -5.28 -9.44
CA GLY A 17 2.75 -6.01 -9.53
C GLY A 17 1.47 -5.14 -9.52
N ARG A 18 0.43 -5.58 -8.80
CA ARG A 18 -0.79 -4.80 -8.59
C ARG A 18 -0.65 -3.77 -7.45
N GLU A 19 -0.07 -4.18 -6.34
CA GLU A 19 0.06 -3.36 -5.12
C GLU A 19 1.07 -2.22 -5.28
N GLY A 20 2.24 -2.49 -5.85
CA GLY A 20 3.26 -1.46 -6.11
C GLY A 20 2.82 -0.45 -7.17
N SER A 21 2.11 -0.88 -8.22
CA SER A 21 1.51 0.03 -9.21
C SER A 21 0.50 0.99 -8.56
N ALA A 22 -0.44 0.46 -7.77
CA ALA A 22 -1.38 1.29 -7.01
C ALA A 22 -0.67 2.21 -6.00
N THR A 23 0.41 1.74 -5.38
CA THR A 23 1.22 2.55 -4.46
C THR A 23 1.91 3.70 -5.18
N LEU A 24 2.48 3.47 -6.37
CA LEU A 24 3.09 4.53 -7.18
C LEU A 24 2.08 5.63 -7.50
N GLU A 25 0.88 5.25 -7.95
CA GLU A 25 -0.19 6.20 -8.24
C GLU A 25 -0.57 7.03 -7.00
N VAL A 26 -0.72 6.38 -5.85
CA VAL A 26 -1.02 7.05 -4.57
C VAL A 26 0.08 8.04 -4.20
N LEU A 27 1.35 7.64 -4.25
CA LEU A 27 2.46 8.53 -3.89
C LEU A 27 2.53 9.77 -4.79
N GLN A 28 2.29 9.60 -6.09
CA GLN A 28 2.30 10.71 -7.05
C GLN A 28 1.14 11.68 -6.81
N ARG A 29 -0.08 11.17 -6.63
CA ARG A 29 -1.26 12.01 -6.44
C ARG A 29 -1.34 12.64 -5.05
N ALA A 30 -0.97 11.91 -4.01
CA ALA A 30 -1.05 12.41 -2.64
C ALA A 30 -0.09 13.58 -2.39
N ALA A 31 1.11 13.57 -2.98
CA ALA A 31 2.04 14.69 -2.88
C ALA A 31 1.43 15.98 -3.45
N VAL A 32 0.76 15.88 -4.62
CA VAL A 32 0.05 17.01 -5.24
C VAL A 32 -1.11 17.49 -4.37
N LEU A 33 -1.94 16.57 -3.86
CA LEU A 33 -3.10 16.91 -3.05
C LEU A 33 -2.73 17.53 -1.69
N GLN A 34 -1.59 17.13 -1.11
CA GLN A 34 -1.12 17.61 0.19
C GLN A 34 -0.24 18.87 0.10
N GLY A 35 0.18 19.27 -1.11
CA GLY A 35 1.14 20.36 -1.29
C GLY A 35 2.54 20.05 -0.75
N GLU A 36 2.87 18.77 -0.62
CA GLU A 36 4.13 18.27 -0.07
C GLU A 36 5.13 17.97 -1.20
N ALA A 37 6.43 17.99 -0.90
CA ALA A 37 7.45 17.58 -1.86
C ALA A 37 7.28 16.10 -2.23
N ALA A 38 7.14 15.79 -3.51
CA ALA A 38 6.97 14.40 -3.96
C ALA A 38 8.18 13.53 -3.57
N PRO A 39 7.96 12.29 -3.12
CA PRO A 39 9.05 11.34 -2.91
C PRO A 39 9.75 11.04 -4.23
N ARG A 40 11.07 10.80 -4.18
CA ARG A 40 11.86 10.29 -5.30
C ARG A 40 11.69 8.77 -5.35
N VAL A 41 10.74 8.32 -6.15
CA VAL A 41 10.39 6.90 -6.25
C VAL A 41 11.27 6.20 -7.27
N SER A 42 11.74 4.99 -6.93
CA SER A 42 12.29 4.01 -7.87
C SER A 42 11.61 2.66 -7.63
N ILE A 43 11.51 1.86 -8.67
CA ILE A 43 10.93 0.52 -8.60
C ILE A 43 12.05 -0.51 -8.59
N ALA A 44 11.96 -1.49 -7.71
CA ALA A 44 12.82 -2.66 -7.72
C ALA A 44 11.96 -3.91 -7.88
N ASP A 45 12.15 -4.65 -8.96
CA ASP A 45 11.41 -5.88 -9.22
C ASP A 45 12.32 -6.93 -9.85
N ARG A 46 12.05 -8.21 -9.63
CA ARG A 46 12.82 -9.29 -10.25
C ARG A 46 12.65 -9.28 -11.76
N GLN A 47 11.45 -8.94 -12.24
CA GLN A 47 11.14 -8.86 -13.66
C GLN A 47 11.35 -7.43 -14.18
N PRO A 48 11.75 -7.27 -15.45
CA PRO A 48 11.76 -5.96 -16.10
C PRO A 48 10.35 -5.35 -16.13
N ILE A 49 10.27 -4.03 -15.96
CA ILE A 49 9.02 -3.26 -16.02
C ILE A 49 9.22 -2.14 -17.03
N ALA A 50 8.29 -2.02 -17.97
CA ALA A 50 8.26 -0.97 -18.98
C ALA A 50 7.18 0.07 -18.66
N ASP A 51 7.22 1.20 -19.37
CA ASP A 51 6.16 2.23 -19.37
C ASP A 51 5.83 2.84 -18.00
N VAL A 52 6.84 2.99 -17.14
CA VAL A 52 6.72 3.64 -15.83
C VAL A 52 7.50 4.95 -15.78
N PRO A 53 6.99 5.98 -15.09
CA PRO A 53 7.58 7.33 -15.07
C PRO A 53 8.77 7.45 -14.10
N CYS A 54 9.38 6.36 -13.67
CA CYS A 54 10.44 6.36 -12.67
C CYS A 54 11.50 5.28 -12.95
N PRO A 55 12.72 5.41 -12.39
CA PRO A 55 13.78 4.43 -12.59
C PRO A 55 13.38 3.03 -12.11
N VAL A 56 13.79 2.01 -12.86
CA VAL A 56 13.55 0.60 -12.54
C VAL A 56 14.88 -0.11 -12.37
N LEU A 57 15.06 -0.76 -11.22
CA LEU A 57 16.12 -1.73 -10.98
C LEU A 57 15.52 -3.13 -11.15
N SER A 58 16.05 -3.93 -12.07
CA SER A 58 15.53 -5.26 -12.36
C SER A 58 16.61 -6.32 -12.57
N GLY A 59 16.20 -7.58 -12.59
CA GLY A 59 17.10 -8.72 -12.74
C GLY A 59 17.63 -9.25 -11.40
N PRO A 60 18.68 -10.10 -11.40
CA PRO A 60 19.15 -10.81 -10.21
C PRO A 60 19.59 -9.89 -9.05
N ASP A 61 20.09 -8.70 -9.37
CA ASP A 61 20.62 -7.73 -8.42
C ASP A 61 19.59 -6.68 -7.95
N TYR A 62 18.31 -6.79 -8.31
CA TYR A 62 17.29 -5.78 -8.00
C TYR A 62 17.21 -5.41 -6.51
N LEU A 63 17.56 -6.35 -5.63
CA LEU A 63 17.53 -6.17 -4.18
C LEU A 63 18.62 -5.24 -3.64
N ARG A 64 19.61 -4.84 -4.45
CA ARG A 64 20.56 -3.76 -4.09
C ARG A 64 19.85 -2.44 -3.82
N ALA A 65 18.68 -2.24 -4.42
CA ALA A 65 17.84 -1.07 -4.16
C ALA A 65 17.48 -0.92 -2.67
N ILE A 66 17.47 -1.99 -1.88
CA ILE A 66 17.21 -1.91 -0.43
C ILE A 66 18.25 -1.02 0.26
N GLU A 67 19.50 -1.02 -0.17
CA GLU A 67 20.60 -0.28 0.46
C GLU A 67 20.54 1.21 0.10
N ASP A 68 20.29 1.53 -1.17
CA ASP A 68 20.38 2.88 -1.73
C ASP A 68 19.20 3.82 -1.39
N HIS A 69 18.17 3.32 -0.70
CA HIS A 69 16.94 4.07 -0.43
C HIS A 69 16.72 4.33 1.05
N ASP A 70 16.07 5.46 1.34
CA ASP A 70 15.77 5.89 2.69
C ASP A 70 14.55 5.16 3.25
N VAL A 71 13.63 4.73 2.37
CA VAL A 71 12.43 3.94 2.70
C VAL A 71 12.23 2.86 1.64
N VAL A 72 11.83 1.67 2.07
CA VAL A 72 11.40 0.58 1.20
C VAL A 72 9.92 0.29 1.46
N ILE A 73 9.07 0.45 0.45
CA ILE A 73 7.67 0.00 0.51
C ILE A 73 7.61 -1.37 -0.17
N ARG A 74 7.45 -2.39 0.67
CA ARG A 74 7.47 -3.80 0.26
C ARG A 74 6.07 -4.25 -0.16
N SER A 75 5.96 -4.79 -1.37
CA SER A 75 4.78 -5.53 -1.79
C SER A 75 4.65 -6.86 -1.03
N PRO A 76 3.44 -7.30 -0.65
CA PRO A 76 3.21 -8.50 0.17
C PRO A 76 3.96 -9.76 -0.29
N GLY A 77 3.95 -10.02 -1.60
CA GLY A 77 4.56 -11.21 -2.21
C GLY A 77 6.09 -11.20 -2.30
N VAL A 78 6.77 -10.11 -1.92
CA VAL A 78 8.23 -10.04 -1.95
C VAL A 78 8.78 -10.32 -0.55
N TRP A 79 9.52 -11.41 -0.41
CA TRP A 79 10.20 -11.78 0.82
C TRP A 79 11.70 -11.99 0.55
N ASP A 80 12.53 -11.43 1.43
CA ASP A 80 13.97 -11.63 1.46
C ASP A 80 14.46 -11.39 2.91
N PRO A 81 15.32 -12.26 3.47
CA PRO A 81 15.83 -12.11 4.85
C PRO A 81 16.52 -10.76 5.12
N ARG A 82 17.12 -10.12 4.10
CA ARG A 82 17.78 -8.81 4.26
C ARG A 82 16.81 -7.71 4.69
N LEU A 83 15.52 -7.86 4.42
CA LEU A 83 14.51 -6.89 4.84
C LEU A 83 14.39 -6.82 6.37
N GLU A 84 14.67 -7.91 7.08
CA GLU A 84 14.68 -7.93 8.55
C GLU A 84 15.82 -7.08 9.12
N LEU A 85 16.98 -7.08 8.46
CA LEU A 85 18.15 -6.28 8.85
C LEU A 85 17.91 -4.77 8.71
N VAL A 86 16.97 -4.38 7.85
CA VAL A 86 16.62 -2.97 7.58
C VAL A 86 15.18 -2.65 7.95
N ALA A 87 14.56 -3.43 8.85
CA ALA A 87 13.14 -3.29 9.19
C ALA A 87 12.73 -1.86 9.60
N HIS A 88 13.65 -1.09 10.19
CA HIS A 88 13.44 0.31 10.58
C HIS A 88 13.08 1.26 9.41
N LYS A 89 13.43 0.89 8.17
CA LYS A 89 13.09 1.66 6.96
C LYS A 89 12.15 0.93 6.01
N VAL A 90 11.65 -0.24 6.39
CA VAL A 90 10.69 -1.02 5.58
C VAL A 90 9.27 -0.73 6.06
N THR A 91 8.36 -0.49 5.13
CA THR A 91 6.92 -0.42 5.36
C THR A 91 6.18 -1.20 4.26
N THR A 92 4.85 -1.26 4.34
CA THR A 92 3.98 -1.86 3.32
C THR A 92 2.89 -0.87 2.91
N PRO A 93 2.24 -1.06 1.75
CA PRO A 93 1.07 -0.25 1.38
C PRO A 93 -0.04 -0.35 2.44
N THR A 94 -0.25 -1.54 3.01
CA THR A 94 -1.19 -1.76 4.12
C THR A 94 -0.83 -0.90 5.34
N ASN A 95 0.44 -0.86 5.76
CA ASN A 95 0.87 -0.05 6.90
C ASN A 95 0.70 1.44 6.65
N LEU A 96 0.97 1.92 5.44
CA LEU A 96 0.74 3.31 5.06
C LEU A 96 -0.75 3.67 5.15
N LEU A 97 -1.63 2.84 4.59
CA LEU A 97 -3.07 3.02 4.70
C LEU A 97 -3.53 3.06 6.16
N LEU A 98 -3.13 2.07 6.96
CA LEU A 98 -3.54 1.97 8.36
C LEU A 98 -3.06 3.16 9.18
N ALA A 99 -1.86 3.70 8.89
CA ALA A 99 -1.35 4.89 9.56
C ALA A 99 -2.14 6.15 9.22
N GLU A 100 -2.57 6.32 7.96
CA GLU A 100 -3.44 7.44 7.55
C GLU A 100 -4.86 7.30 8.12
N ALA A 101 -5.43 6.08 8.06
CA ALA A 101 -6.74 5.76 8.63
C ALA A 101 -6.76 6.05 10.15
N ALA A 102 -5.74 5.60 10.88
CA ALA A 102 -5.62 5.87 12.32
C ALA A 102 -5.51 7.37 12.61
N GLN A 103 -4.76 8.12 11.79
CA GLN A 103 -4.64 9.58 11.93
C GLN A 103 -5.99 10.31 11.78
N ARG A 104 -6.87 9.81 10.89
CA ARG A 104 -8.19 10.40 10.65
C ARG A 104 -9.29 9.84 11.55
N GLY A 105 -8.99 8.86 12.40
CA GLY A 105 -10.00 8.16 13.20
C GLY A 105 -10.92 7.27 12.37
N THR A 106 -10.49 6.87 11.17
CA THR A 106 -11.24 5.98 10.28
C THR A 106 -11.38 4.60 10.91
N THR A 107 -12.60 4.05 10.91
CA THR A 107 -12.83 2.68 11.38
C THR A 107 -12.37 1.67 10.31
N VAL A 108 -11.52 0.72 10.70
CA VAL A 108 -11.04 -0.34 9.81
C VAL A 108 -11.44 -1.71 10.34
N VAL A 109 -12.04 -2.54 9.48
CA VAL A 109 -12.39 -3.94 9.75
C VAL A 109 -11.54 -4.84 8.86
N GLY A 110 -10.52 -5.49 9.45
CA GLY A 110 -9.66 -6.43 8.73
C GLY A 110 -10.18 -7.88 8.79
N VAL A 111 -10.24 -8.55 7.64
CA VAL A 111 -10.66 -9.96 7.52
C VAL A 111 -9.53 -10.76 6.90
N THR A 112 -9.00 -11.74 7.64
CA THR A 112 -7.95 -12.67 7.17
C THR A 112 -8.35 -14.13 7.42
N GLY A 113 -7.52 -15.07 6.94
CA GLY A 113 -7.73 -16.52 7.08
C GLY A 113 -7.50 -17.30 5.79
N THR A 114 -7.42 -18.62 5.92
CA THR A 114 -7.14 -19.52 4.77
C THR A 114 -8.33 -19.62 3.82
N LYS A 115 -9.57 -19.60 4.34
CA LYS A 115 -10.81 -19.70 3.57
C LYS A 115 -11.87 -18.73 4.12
N GLY A 116 -12.83 -18.35 3.29
CA GLY A 116 -13.97 -17.53 3.71
C GLY A 116 -13.71 -16.02 3.83
N LYS A 117 -12.47 -15.55 3.58
CA LYS A 117 -12.12 -14.11 3.64
C LYS A 117 -13.05 -13.26 2.79
N SER A 118 -13.13 -13.56 1.49
CA SER A 118 -13.88 -12.75 0.53
C SER A 118 -15.39 -12.73 0.81
N THR A 119 -15.95 -13.88 1.18
CA THR A 119 -17.37 -13.98 1.57
C THR A 119 -17.64 -13.19 2.85
N THR A 120 -16.76 -13.30 3.84
CA THR A 120 -16.92 -12.63 5.13
C THR A 120 -16.75 -11.11 5.01
N SER A 121 -15.72 -10.64 4.30
CA SER A 121 -15.53 -9.21 4.04
C SER A 121 -16.68 -8.61 3.23
N SER A 122 -17.17 -9.32 2.21
CA SER A 122 -18.33 -8.90 1.42
C SER A 122 -19.60 -8.84 2.26
N LEU A 123 -19.83 -9.82 3.15
CA LEU A 123 -21.00 -9.84 4.04
C LEU A 123 -20.96 -8.68 5.04
N ILE A 124 -19.80 -8.42 5.66
CA ILE A 124 -19.62 -7.29 6.58
C ILE A 124 -19.91 -5.96 5.86
N HIS A 125 -19.32 -5.77 4.68
CA HIS A 125 -19.56 -4.59 3.86
C HIS A 125 -21.05 -4.44 3.50
N HIS A 126 -21.70 -5.52 3.04
CA HIS A 126 -23.11 -5.52 2.69
C HIS A 126 -24.00 -5.12 3.88
N LEU A 127 -23.75 -5.68 5.07
CA LEU A 127 -24.51 -5.36 6.28
C LEU A 127 -24.32 -3.92 6.74
N LEU A 128 -23.11 -3.37 6.65
CA LEU A 128 -22.83 -1.97 6.98
C LEU A 128 -23.62 -1.03 6.07
N VAL A 129 -23.53 -1.24 4.75
CA VAL A 129 -24.24 -0.42 3.76
C VAL A 129 -25.76 -0.55 3.93
N ALA A 130 -26.27 -1.76 4.12
CA ALA A 130 -27.69 -2.01 4.35
C ALA A 130 -28.21 -1.35 5.64
N ALA A 131 -27.35 -1.18 6.65
CA ALA A 131 -27.65 -0.46 7.88
C ALA A 131 -27.47 1.07 7.76
N GLY A 132 -27.26 1.61 6.55
CA GLY A 132 -27.06 3.04 6.31
C GLY A 132 -25.70 3.56 6.79
N ARG A 133 -24.70 2.67 6.98
CA ARG A 133 -23.33 3.05 7.33
C ARG A 133 -22.45 2.94 6.09
N PRO A 134 -21.97 4.06 5.51
CA PRO A 134 -21.05 4.03 4.38
C PRO A 134 -19.81 3.18 4.67
N ALA A 135 -19.44 2.34 3.71
CA ALA A 135 -18.29 1.46 3.82
C ALA A 135 -17.64 1.21 2.45
N ARG A 136 -16.32 1.00 2.45
CA ARG A 136 -15.55 0.56 1.27
C ARG A 136 -15.06 -0.87 1.48
N LEU A 137 -15.20 -1.73 0.48
CA LEU A 137 -14.61 -3.07 0.46
C LEU A 137 -13.35 -3.09 -0.40
N LEU A 138 -12.19 -3.35 0.23
CA LEU A 138 -10.87 -3.20 -0.38
C LEU A 138 -9.91 -4.32 0.03
N GLY A 139 -8.70 -4.29 -0.51
CA GLY A 139 -7.61 -5.23 -0.19
C GLY A 139 -7.50 -6.37 -1.21
N ASN A 140 -7.29 -7.59 -0.72
CA ASN A 140 -7.06 -8.78 -1.55
C ASN A 140 -8.32 -9.28 -2.30
N ILE A 141 -9.34 -8.44 -2.47
CA ILE A 141 -10.60 -8.73 -3.16
C ILE A 141 -10.75 -7.97 -4.50
N GLY A 142 -9.67 -7.37 -5.00
CA GLY A 142 -9.60 -6.81 -6.35
C GLY A 142 -9.10 -5.37 -6.40
N VAL A 143 -9.46 -4.57 -5.40
CA VAL A 143 -9.04 -3.16 -5.29
C VAL A 143 -7.97 -3.02 -4.22
N PRO A 144 -6.71 -2.67 -4.55
CA PRO A 144 -5.64 -2.49 -3.57
C PRO A 144 -6.03 -1.49 -2.49
N ALA A 145 -5.85 -1.84 -1.22
CA ALA A 145 -6.39 -1.03 -0.12
C ALA A 145 -5.81 0.39 -0.06
N ILE A 146 -4.56 0.57 -0.49
CA ILE A 146 -3.87 1.87 -0.53
C ILE A 146 -4.61 2.91 -1.40
N THR A 147 -5.40 2.49 -2.39
CA THR A 147 -6.12 3.42 -3.28
C THR A 147 -7.23 4.18 -2.56
N ALA A 148 -7.66 3.75 -1.37
CA ALA A 148 -8.54 4.54 -0.52
C ALA A 148 -7.97 5.94 -0.22
N LEU A 149 -6.65 6.10 -0.26
CA LEU A 149 -5.99 7.39 -0.03
C LEU A 149 -6.16 8.37 -1.21
N LEU A 150 -6.67 7.91 -2.36
CA LEU A 150 -6.98 8.76 -3.51
C LEU A 150 -8.38 9.39 -3.41
N ASP A 151 -9.25 8.82 -2.60
CA ASP A 151 -10.63 9.26 -2.42
C ASP A 151 -10.75 9.98 -1.05
N PRO A 152 -10.96 11.31 -1.04
CA PRO A 152 -11.11 12.05 0.21
C PRO A 152 -12.24 11.56 1.11
N GLU A 153 -13.30 10.99 0.53
CA GLU A 153 -14.47 10.49 1.27
C GLU A 153 -14.21 9.12 1.88
N ALA A 154 -13.37 8.28 1.27
CA ALA A 154 -13.14 6.91 1.73
C ALA A 154 -12.66 6.83 3.19
N LEU A 155 -11.86 7.80 3.65
CA LEU A 155 -11.39 7.85 5.05
C LEU A 155 -12.44 8.37 6.05
N SER A 156 -13.60 8.81 5.58
CA SER A 156 -14.77 9.11 6.43
C SER A 156 -15.74 7.92 6.54
N GLU A 157 -15.54 6.87 5.73
CA GLU A 157 -16.34 5.65 5.72
C GLU A 157 -15.68 4.54 6.56
N VAL A 158 -16.39 3.42 6.76
CA VAL A 158 -15.76 2.20 7.30
C VAL A 158 -14.95 1.49 6.22
N LEU A 159 -13.67 1.23 6.46
CA LEU A 159 -12.85 0.43 5.54
C LEU A 159 -12.93 -1.05 5.91
N VAL A 160 -13.53 -1.87 5.05
CA VAL A 160 -13.54 -3.33 5.17
C VAL A 160 -12.43 -3.90 4.30
N LEU A 161 -11.39 -4.44 4.93
CA LEU A 161 -10.17 -4.90 4.26
C LEU A 161 -10.12 -6.43 4.23
N GLU A 162 -10.09 -7.03 3.04
CA GLU A 162 -9.64 -8.41 2.89
C GLU A 162 -8.10 -8.46 2.92
N LEU A 163 -7.54 -9.19 3.88
CA LEU A 163 -6.09 -9.29 4.10
C LEU A 163 -5.59 -10.72 3.86
N SER A 164 -4.61 -10.86 2.98
CA SER A 164 -3.82 -12.08 2.83
C SER A 164 -2.81 -12.22 3.97
N SER A 165 -2.25 -13.43 4.16
CA SER A 165 -1.19 -13.68 5.16
C SER A 165 0.13 -12.97 4.86
N PHE A 166 0.29 -12.42 3.65
CA PHE A 166 1.51 -11.76 3.20
C PHE A 166 1.51 -10.24 3.41
N GLN A 167 0.32 -9.67 3.60
CA GLN A 167 0.07 -8.23 3.79
C GLN A 167 0.36 -7.81 5.22
#